data_AF-X7F1P0-F1
#
_entry.id   AF-X7F1P0-F1
#
_cell.length_a   1.000
_cell.length_b   1.000
_cell.length_c   1.000
_cell.angle_alpha   90.00
_cell.angle_beta   90.00
_cell.angle_gamma   90.00
#
_symmetry.space_group_name_H-M   'P 1'
#
loop_
_entity.id
_entity.type
_entity.pdbx_description
1 polymer ?
#
loop_
_entity_poly.entity_id
_entity_poly.type
_entity_poly.pdbx_seq_one_letter_code
_entity_poly.pdbx_strand_id
1 'polypeptide(L)' 'MQPFWMICRAPRRPDAETAPRARYATRASAEQAARQLAAKTGEPFTILEAVQTVYPGAPGTDDLFATR' A
#
# COMPACT_ATOMS: atom_id res chain seq x y z
N MET A 1 -6.00 -15.28 -1.26
CA MET A 1 -4.85 -14.50 -1.78
C MET A 1 -3.88 -14.34 -0.64
N GLN A 2 -2.58 -14.61 -0.82
CA GLN A 2 -1.63 -14.34 0.26
C GLN A 2 -1.42 -12.82 0.37
N PRO A 3 -1.42 -12.26 1.60
CA PRO A 3 -1.12 -10.84 1.78
C PRO A 3 0.28 -10.54 1.26
N PHE A 4 0.43 -9.40 0.61
CA PHE A 4 1.73 -8.87 0.20
C PHE A 4 1.83 -7.43 0.66
N TRP A 5 3.06 -7.02 0.94
CA TRP A 5 3.38 -5.66 1.35
C TRP A 5 4.17 -4.97 0.27
N MET A 6 4.01 -3.65 0.17
CA MET A 6 4.82 -2.80 -0.69
C MET A 6 5.28 -1.58 0.10
N ILE A 7 6.23 -0.83 -0.46
CA ILE A 7 6.71 0.41 0.16
C ILE A 7 6.72 1.54 -0.87
N CYS A 8 6.37 2.75 -0.45
CA CYS A 8 6.43 3.95 -1.26
C CYS A 8 6.93 5.13 -0.42
N ARG A 9 7.33 6.24 -1.05
CA ARG A 9 7.54 7.49 -0.31
C ARG A 9 6.21 7.92 0.28
N ALA A 10 6.24 8.52 1.47
CA ALA A 10 5.04 9.03 2.10
C ALA A 10 4.34 10.05 1.15
N PRO A 11 3.10 9.79 0.71
CA PRO A 11 2.39 10.71 -0.17
C PRO A 11 2.10 12.02 0.59
N ARG A 12 2.51 13.16 0.01
CA ARG A 12 2.36 14.49 0.63
C ARG A 12 1.09 15.23 0.19
N ARG A 13 0.37 14.71 -0.81
CA ARG A 13 -0.89 15.25 -1.34
C ARG A 13 -1.79 14.12 -1.86
N PRO A 14 -3.12 14.29 -1.93
CA PRO A 14 -4.05 13.21 -2.32
C PRO A 14 -3.78 12.61 -3.71
N ASP A 15 -3.26 13.41 -4.64
CA ASP A 15 -2.93 13.03 -6.01
C ASP A 15 -1.44 12.71 -6.21
N ALA A 16 -0.69 12.55 -5.11
CA ALA A 16 0.72 12.20 -5.20
C ALA A 16 0.86 10.81 -5.82
N GLU A 17 1.54 10.75 -6.96
CA GLU A 17 1.88 9.47 -7.57
C GLU A 17 2.75 8.66 -6.61
N THR A 18 2.23 7.49 -6.21
CA THR A 18 3.01 6.49 -5.49
C THR A 18 3.31 5.37 -6.47
N ALA A 19 4.61 5.13 -6.72
CA ALA A 19 5.07 4.04 -7.58
C ALA A 19 5.76 2.96 -6.74
N PRO A 20 5.04 2.23 -5.87
CA PRO A 20 5.62 1.09 -5.16
C PRO A 20 5.95 -0.01 -6.19
N ARG A 21 7.23 -0.36 -6.33
CA ARG A 21 7.70 -1.33 -7.34
C ARG A 21 8.04 -2.71 -6.77
N ALA A 22 8.39 -2.76 -5.49
CA ALA A 22 8.79 -4.00 -4.83
C ALA A 22 7.63 -4.60 -4.04
N ARG A 23 7.48 -5.93 -4.12
CA ARG A 23 6.56 -6.72 -3.29
C ARG A 23 7.37 -7.49 -2.25
N TYR A 24 6.86 -7.50 -1.03
CA TYR A 24 7.44 -8.15 0.13
C TYR A 24 6.48 -9.22 0.62
N ALA A 25 7.00 -10.42 0.85
CA ALA A 25 6.20 -11.57 1.28
C ALA A 25 5.79 -11.49 2.76
N THR A 26 6.47 -10.68 3.57
CA THR A 26 6.14 -10.47 4.98
C THR A 26 6.23 -9.00 5.35
N ARG A 27 5.41 -8.57 6.31
CA ARG A 27 5.46 -7.23 6.90
C ARG A 27 6.87 -6.88 7.42
N ALA A 28 7.53 -7.82 8.10
CA ALA A 28 8.88 -7.61 8.64
C ALA A 28 9.91 -7.29 7.54
N SER A 29 9.84 -7.98 6.39
CA SER A 29 10.74 -7.68 5.26
C SER A 29 10.47 -6.30 4.64
N ALA A 30 9.21 -5.87 4.58
CA ALA A 30 8.85 -4.51 4.14
C ALA A 30 9.34 -3.45 5.13
N GLU A 31 9.21 -3.67 6.44
CA GLU A 31 9.71 -2.77 7.49
C GLU A 31 11.22 -2.60 7.41
N GLN A 32 11.96 -3.70 7.27
CA GLN A 32 13.40 -3.65 7.11
C GLN A 32 13.81 -2.83 5.87
N ALA A 33 13.16 -3.08 4.73
CA ALA A 33 13.43 -2.35 3.49
C ALA A 33 13.09 -0.85 3.59
N ALA A 34 11.95 -0.51 4.20
CA ALA A 34 11.54 0.88 4.42
C ALA A 34 12.56 1.62 5.30
N ARG A 35 13.02 1.00 6.39
CA ARG A 35 14.06 1.59 7.27
C ARG A 35 15.37 1.83 6.52
N GLN A 36 15.81 0.87 5.70
CA GLN A 36 17.02 1.02 4.90
C GLN A 36 16.91 2.17 3.89
N LEU A 37 15.77 2.31 3.21
CA LEU A 37 15.53 3.39 2.27
C LEU A 37 15.42 4.76 2.95
N ALA A 38 14.75 4.82 4.11
CA ALA A 38 14.67 6.05 4.90
C ALA A 38 16.05 6.51 5.36
N ALA A 39 16.87 5.59 5.89
CA ALA A 39 18.25 5.90 6.29
C ALA A 39 19.11 6.36 5.10
N LYS A 40 18.93 5.76 3.92
CA LYS A 40 19.71 6.10 2.71
C LYS A 40 19.33 7.46 2.12
N THR A 41 18.06 7.85 2.20
CA THR A 41 17.52 9.01 1.47
C THR A 41 17.16 10.20 2.36
N GLY A 42 17.06 10.00 3.68
CA GLY A 42 16.59 11.02 4.63
C GLY A 42 15.08 11.30 4.54
N GLU A 43 14.31 10.44 3.86
CA GLU A 43 12.90 10.68 3.56
C GLU A 43 11.99 9.60 4.20
N PRO A 44 10.75 9.94 4.59
CA PRO A 44 9.82 8.98 5.14
C PRO A 44 9.25 8.03 4.06
N PHE A 45 9.10 6.76 4.43
CA PHE A 45 8.48 5.72 3.61
C PHE A 45 7.25 5.14 4.31
N THR A 46 6.23 4.87 3.52
CA THR A 46 4.97 4.24 3.94
C THR A 46 4.95 2.79 3.48
N ILE A 47 4.53 1.89 4.38
CA ILE A 47 4.28 0.48 4.09
C ILE A 47 2.81 0.34 3.70
N LEU A 48 2.57 -0.31 2.57
CA LEU A 48 1.25 -0.57 2.03
C LEU A 48 0.92 -2.06 2.18
N GLU A 49 -0.31 -2.36 2.56
CA GLU A 49 -0.88 -3.71 2.57
C GLU A 49 -2.07 -3.75 1.61
N ALA A 50 -2.16 -4.83 0.83
CA ALA A 50 -3.33 -5.04 -0.01
C ALA A 50 -4.53 -5.46 0.87
N VAL A 51 -5.47 -4.55 1.08
CA VAL A 51 -6.71 -4.82 1.84
C VAL A 51 -7.79 -5.53 1.01
N GLN A 52 -7.78 -5.33 -0.31
CA GLN A 52 -8.73 -5.92 -1.25
C GLN A 52 -8.13 -5.98 -2.66
N THR A 53 -8.63 -6.87 -3.49
CA THR A 53 -8.44 -6.85 -4.95
C THR A 53 -9.80 -6.77 -5.61
N VAL A 54 -10.01 -5.74 -6.44
CA VAL A 54 -11.24 -5.53 -7.21
C VAL A 54 -11.00 -6.02 -8.63
N TYR A 55 -11.89 -6.87 -9.14
CA TYR A 55 -11.82 -7.39 -10.50
C TYR A 55 -12.75 -6.59 -11.42
N PRO A 56 -12.40 -6.43 -12.72
CA PRO A 56 -13.32 -5.83 -13.69
C PRO A 56 -14.66 -6.57 -13.70
N GLY A 57 -15.77 -5.83 -13.59
CA GLY A 57 -17.12 -6.40 -13.54
C GLY A 57 -17.55 -6.98 -12.18
N ALA A 58 -16.72 -6.86 -11.13
CA ALA A 58 -17.17 -7.17 -9.78
C ALA A 58 -18.31 -6.21 -9.39
N PRO A 59 -19.45 -6.71 -8.86
CA PRO A 59 -20.50 -5.84 -8.35
C PRO A 59 -19.90 -4.95 -7.25
N GLY A 60 -20.10 -3.63 -7.38
CA GLY A 60 -19.57 -2.66 -6.42
C GLY A 60 -20.17 -2.90 -5.03
N THR A 61 -19.37 -2.70 -3.99
CA THR A 61 -19.84 -2.62 -2.60
C THR A 61 -20.55 -1.29 -2.32
N ASP A 62 -21.39 -0.82 -3.25
CA ASP A 62 -22.15 0.43 -3.09
C ASP A 62 -23.25 0.30 -2.02
N ASP A 63 -23.60 -0.92 -1.61
CA ASP A 63 -24.72 -1.20 -0.69
C ASP A 63 -24.36 -1.31 0.81
N LEU A 64 -23.19 -0.86 1.26
CA LEU A 64 -22.83 -0.96 2.69
C LEU A 64 -23.16 0.27 3.54
N PHE A 65 -23.58 1.38 2.92
CA PHE A 65 -24.02 2.60 3.62
C PHE A 65 -25.45 3.04 3.28
N ALA A 66 -26.20 2.24 2.52
CA ALA A 66 -27.60 2.48 2.21
C ALA A 66 -28.55 1.74 3.18
N THR A 67 -28.44 2.01 4.48
CA THR A 67 -29.52 1.67 5.43
C THR A 67 -29.77 2.88 6.33
N ARG A 68 -30.86 3.59 6.03
CA ARG A 68 -31.59 4.48 6.95
C ARG A 68 -32.63 3.65 7.70
#